data_AF-A0A833PLM6-F1
#
_entry.id   AF-A0A833PLM6-F1
#
_cell.length_a   1.000
_cell.length_b   1.000
_cell.length_c   1.000
_cell.angle_alpha   90.00
_cell.angle_beta   90.00
_cell.angle_gamma   90.00
#
_symmetry.space_group_name_H-M   'P 1'
#
loop_
_entity.id
_entity.type
_entity.pdbx_description
1 polymer ?
#
loop_
_entity_poly.entity_id
_entity_poly.type
_entity_poly.pdbx_seq_one_letter_code
_entity_poly.pdbx_strand_id
1 'polypeptide(L)'
;MIDQSSQLKIQKIPLGPVAPMVAIKQLGSNGGGWYGPNSSVPLENPTPLSNFLEMIAILLIPVAVIFMLGFFTKPAKFAGFVFGSMLLMSVISATTAIWSESLSFYCITVVCDGR
;
A
#
# COMPACT_ATOMS: atom_id res chain seq x y z
N MET A 1 -4.28 -2.10 29.74
CA MET A 1 -3.51 -1.39 30.78
C MET A 1 -2.03 -1.47 30.42
N ILE A 2 -1.53 -0.48 29.67
CA ILE A 2 -0.09 -0.19 29.58
C ILE A 2 0.07 1.14 30.31
N ASP A 3 0.89 1.13 31.35
CA ASP A 3 1.12 2.27 32.22
C ASP A 3 1.92 3.35 31.47
N GLN A 4 1.28 4.48 31.14
CA GLN A 4 1.92 5.60 30.45
C GLN A 4 2.99 6.33 31.31
N SER A 5 3.21 5.91 32.57
CA SER A 5 4.18 6.56 33.48
C SER A 5 5.55 5.89 33.50
N SER A 6 5.69 4.69 32.93
CA SER A 6 7.00 4.02 32.83
C SER A 6 7.88 4.71 31.77
N GLN A 7 8.72 5.64 32.22
CA GLN A 7 9.74 6.31 31.40
C GLN A 7 10.71 5.25 30.85
N LEU A 8 10.44 4.73 29.65
CA LEU A 8 11.39 3.89 28.92
C LEU A 8 12.58 4.75 28.52
N LYS A 9 13.58 4.80 29.39
CA LYS A 9 14.78 5.66 29.25
C LYS A 9 15.56 5.40 27.96
N ILE A 10 15.43 4.20 27.38
CA ILE A 10 16.11 3.75 26.16
C ILE A 10 15.14 2.90 25.33
N GLN A 11 14.94 3.29 24.06
CA GLN A 11 14.26 2.48 23.04
C GLN A 11 15.30 1.95 22.05
N LYS A 12 15.42 0.62 21.93
CA LYS A 12 16.33 -0.01 20.97
C LYS A 12 15.62 -0.21 19.64
N ILE A 13 16.00 0.56 18.63
CA ILE A 13 15.43 0.49 17.27
C ILE A 13 16.26 -0.50 16.45
N PRO A 14 15.66 -1.55 15.87
CA PRO A 14 16.39 -2.53 15.07
C PRO A 14 16.72 -1.97 13.69
N LEU A 15 17.93 -1.42 13.53
CA LEU A 15 18.41 -0.89 12.25
C LEU A 15 18.87 -2.02 11.31
N GLY A 16 18.87 -1.74 10.01
CA GLY A 16 19.34 -2.68 8.98
C GLY A 16 19.27 -2.07 7.58
N PRO A 17 19.60 -2.83 6.53
CA PRO A 17 19.47 -2.40 5.13
C PRO A 17 18.00 -2.40 4.68
N VAL A 18 17.20 -1.52 5.28
CA VAL A 18 15.73 -1.48 5.12
C VAL A 18 15.32 -0.93 3.76
N ALA A 19 15.94 0.16 3.29
CA ALA A 19 15.58 0.82 2.03
C ALA A 19 15.61 -0.11 0.78
N PRO A 20 16.68 -0.88 0.49
CA PRO A 20 16.69 -1.77 -0.66
C PRO A 20 15.71 -2.94 -0.52
N MET A 21 15.49 -3.43 0.71
CA MET A 21 14.52 -4.48 1.00
C MET A 21 13.08 -3.98 0.76
N VAL A 22 12.77 -2.74 1.17
CA VAL A 22 11.49 -2.09 0.90
C VAL A 22 11.27 -1.86 -0.60
N ALA A 23 12.31 -1.47 -1.36
CA ALA A 23 12.17 -1.32 -2.80
C ALA A 23 11.82 -2.64 -3.50
N ILE A 24 12.54 -3.72 -3.18
CA ILE A 24 12.34 -5.04 -3.79
C ILE A 24 10.99 -5.65 -3.37
N LYS A 25 10.60 -5.53 -2.08
CA LYS A 25 9.32 -6.08 -1.61
C LYS A 25 8.14 -5.42 -2.32
N GLN A 26 8.19 -4.11 -2.57
CA GLN A 26 7.10 -3.38 -3.21
C GLN A 26 7.07 -3.63 -4.70
N LEU A 27 8.24 -3.66 -5.35
CA LEU A 27 8.36 -4.02 -6.76
C LEU A 27 7.84 -5.44 -7.02
N GLY A 28 8.20 -6.40 -6.18
CA GLY A 28 7.79 -7.80 -6.30
C GLY A 28 6.44 -8.14 -5.65
N SER A 29 5.67 -7.15 -5.18
CA SER A 29 4.40 -7.34 -4.46
C SER A 29 4.45 -8.38 -3.32
N ASN A 30 5.57 -8.49 -2.61
CA ASN A 30 5.79 -9.52 -1.57
C ASN A 30 5.21 -9.12 -0.21
N GLY A 31 5.18 -7.83 0.13
CA GLY A 31 4.52 -7.30 1.33
C GLY A 31 5.19 -7.59 2.70
N GLY A 32 6.38 -8.20 2.74
CA GLY A 32 7.08 -8.50 4.00
C GLY A 32 7.79 -7.27 4.61
N GLY A 33 7.40 -6.85 5.81
CA GLY A 33 7.98 -5.72 6.53
C GLY A 33 9.18 -6.09 7.40
N TRP A 34 10.21 -5.25 7.43
CA TRP A 34 11.40 -5.42 8.27
C TRP A 34 11.06 -5.31 9.76
N TYR A 35 10.18 -4.36 10.10
CA TYR A 35 9.81 -4.07 11.49
C TYR A 35 8.54 -4.78 11.97
N GLY A 36 7.89 -5.58 11.11
CA GLY A 36 6.57 -6.18 11.34
C GLY A 36 5.44 -5.33 10.71
N PRO A 37 5.15 -4.13 11.22
CA PRO A 37 4.18 -3.19 10.63
C PRO A 37 4.67 -2.52 9.33
N ASN A 38 5.10 -3.32 8.33
CA ASN A 38 5.42 -3.00 6.93
C ASN A 38 5.57 -1.49 6.59
N SER A 39 4.81 -0.96 5.63
CA SER A 39 4.85 0.45 5.20
C SER A 39 4.18 1.43 6.15
N SER A 40 3.79 1.00 7.37
CA SER A 40 3.29 1.87 8.43
C SER A 40 4.42 2.40 9.33
N VAL A 41 5.62 1.79 9.27
CA VAL A 41 6.78 2.26 10.02
C VAL A 41 7.45 3.42 9.29
N PRO A 42 7.72 4.57 9.97
CA PRO A 42 8.36 5.73 9.35
C PRO A 42 9.75 5.44 8.74
N LEU A 43 10.44 4.39 9.19
CA LEU A 43 11.72 3.97 8.65
C LEU A 43 11.59 3.14 7.36
N GLU A 44 10.41 2.58 7.06
CA GLU A 44 10.12 1.91 5.80
C GLU A 44 9.50 2.88 4.79
N ASN A 45 8.62 3.78 5.25
CA ASN A 45 7.91 4.76 4.43
C ASN A 45 7.97 6.16 5.08
N PRO A 46 9.07 6.91 4.88
CA PRO A 46 9.32 8.15 5.64
C PRO A 46 8.54 9.37 5.15
N THR A 47 8.10 9.38 3.89
CA THR A 47 7.46 10.56 3.28
C THR A 47 6.27 10.15 2.43
N PRO A 48 5.27 11.03 2.25
CA PRO A 48 4.18 10.80 1.30
C PRO A 48 4.68 10.52 -0.12
N LEU A 49 5.82 11.10 -0.51
CA LEU A 49 6.48 10.84 -1.79
C LEU A 49 6.99 9.40 -1.87
N SER A 50 7.62 8.88 -0.79
CA SER A 50 8.00 7.46 -0.71
C SER A 50 6.80 6.55 -0.87
N ASN A 51 5.70 6.85 -0.16
CA ASN A 51 4.46 6.09 -0.25
C ASN A 51 3.91 6.04 -1.69
N PHE A 52 3.96 7.17 -2.40
CA PHE A 52 3.54 7.24 -3.79
C PHE A 52 4.42 6.38 -4.71
N LEU A 53 5.75 6.40 -4.51
CA LEU A 53 6.67 5.55 -5.25
C LEU A 53 6.48 4.06 -4.94
N GLU A 54 6.20 3.69 -3.69
CA GLU A 54 5.87 2.33 -3.30
C GLU A 54 4.59 1.83 -4.02
N MET A 55 3.55 2.67 -4.12
CA MET A 55 2.34 2.32 -4.87
C MET A 55 2.62 2.14 -6.37
N ILE A 56 3.46 2.97 -6.97
CA ILE A 56 3.89 2.79 -8.37
C ILE A 56 4.65 1.47 -8.53
N ALA A 57 5.53 1.13 -7.59
CA ALA A 57 6.32 -0.10 -7.64
C ALA A 57 5.43 -1.35 -7.65
N ILE A 58 4.36 -1.39 -6.85
CA ILE A 58 3.39 -2.50 -6.83
C ILE A 58 2.69 -2.66 -8.19
N LEU A 59 2.35 -1.55 -8.85
CA LEU A 59 1.62 -1.57 -10.14
C LEU A 59 2.53 -1.83 -11.35
N LEU A 60 3.85 -1.68 -11.21
CA LEU A 60 4.79 -1.71 -12.32
C LEU A 60 4.83 -3.07 -13.03
N ILE A 61 4.99 -4.17 -12.27
CA ILE A 61 5.06 -5.53 -12.84
C ILE A 61 3.74 -5.94 -13.51
N PRO A 62 2.56 -5.82 -12.86
CA PRO A 62 1.29 -6.20 -13.49
C PRO A 62 1.03 -5.46 -14.81
N VAL A 63 1.32 -4.15 -14.86
CA VAL A 63 1.15 -3.34 -16.06
C VAL A 63 2.14 -3.76 -17.15
N ALA A 64 3.40 -4.02 -16.81
CA ALA A 64 4.41 -4.51 -17.76
C ALA A 64 4.01 -5.85 -18.41
N VAL A 65 3.41 -6.76 -17.65
CA VAL A 65 2.93 -8.06 -18.15
C VAL A 65 1.82 -7.88 -19.20
N ILE A 66 0.95 -6.88 -19.03
CA ILE A 66 -0.13 -6.61 -20.00
C ILE A 66 0.43 -6.03 -21.31
N PHE A 67 1.42 -5.14 -21.23
CA PHE A 67 2.13 -4.65 -22.42
C PHE A 67 2.82 -5.80 -23.16
N MET A 68 3.48 -6.69 -22.42
CA MET A 68 4.06 -7.91 -22.98
C MET A 68 2.99 -8.77 -23.67
N LEU A 69 1.87 -9.03 -23.00
CA LEU A 69 0.76 -9.83 -23.54
C LEU A 69 0.22 -9.23 -24.85
N GLY A 70 0.08 -7.91 -24.94
CA GLY A 70 -0.36 -7.22 -26.16
C GLY A 70 0.59 -7.41 -27.33
N PHE A 71 1.89 -7.47 -27.09
CA PHE A 71 2.88 -7.76 -28.14
C PHE A 71 2.81 -9.22 -28.62
N PHE A 72 2.64 -10.17 -27.70
CA PHE A 72 2.64 -11.59 -28.03
C PHE A 72 1.34 -12.10 -28.67
N THR A 73 0.17 -11.59 -28.29
CA THR A 73 -1.11 -12.19 -28.72
C THR A 73 -1.58 -11.79 -30.11
N LYS A 74 -1.12 -10.65 -30.66
CA LYS A 74 -1.53 -10.02 -31.95
C LYS A 74 -2.82 -9.16 -31.97
N PRO A 75 -4.00 -9.53 -31.43
CA PRO A 75 -5.10 -8.58 -31.33
C PRO A 75 -4.89 -7.69 -30.11
N ALA A 76 -4.44 -6.45 -30.33
CA ALA A 76 -4.27 -5.45 -29.28
C ALA A 76 -5.55 -5.22 -28.44
N LYS A 77 -6.73 -5.50 -29.02
CA LYS A 77 -8.02 -5.45 -28.34
C LYS A 77 -8.09 -6.39 -27.14
N PHE A 78 -7.50 -7.58 -27.21
CA PHE A 78 -7.52 -8.56 -26.12
C PHE A 78 -6.73 -8.06 -24.90
N ALA A 79 -5.53 -7.51 -25.11
CA ALA A 79 -4.76 -6.88 -24.04
C ALA A 79 -5.51 -5.68 -23.41
N GLY A 80 -6.23 -4.90 -24.23
CA GLY A 80 -7.10 -3.83 -23.74
C GLY A 80 -8.25 -4.34 -22.85
N PHE A 81 -8.89 -5.46 -23.19
CA PHE A 81 -9.93 -6.07 -22.35
C PHE A 81 -9.38 -6.58 -21.02
N VAL A 82 -8.20 -7.20 -21.02
CA VAL A 82 -7.53 -7.68 -19.80
C VAL A 82 -7.12 -6.50 -18.92
N PHE A 83 -6.54 -5.45 -19.49
CA PHE A 83 -6.24 -4.22 -18.76
C PHE A 83 -7.50 -3.60 -18.15
N GLY A 84 -8.55 -3.50 -18.95
CA GLY A 84 -9.83 -2.93 -18.55
C GLY A 84 -10.47 -3.67 -17.38
N SER A 85 -10.47 -5.02 -17.41
CA SER A 85 -11.04 -5.82 -16.33
C SER A 85 -10.25 -5.69 -15.02
N MET A 86 -8.92 -5.72 -15.09
CA MET A 86 -8.04 -5.56 -13.92
C MET A 86 -8.18 -4.17 -13.30
N LEU A 87 -8.18 -3.12 -14.13
CA LEU A 87 -8.33 -1.74 -13.68
C LEU A 87 -9.72 -1.50 -13.07
N LEU A 88 -10.79 -2.02 -13.69
CA LEU A 88 -12.14 -1.89 -13.15
C LEU A 88 -12.24 -2.50 -11.75
N MET A 89 -11.77 -3.72 -11.58
CA MET A 89 -11.84 -4.40 -10.29
C MET A 89 -11.05 -3.63 -9.22
N SER A 90 -9.86 -3.14 -9.57
CA SER A 90 -9.01 -2.35 -8.67
C SER A 90 -9.66 -1.01 -8.26
N VAL A 91 -10.29 -0.30 -9.20
CA VAL A 91 -10.94 0.99 -8.91
C VAL A 91 -12.18 0.77 -8.06
N ILE A 92 -12.98 -0.27 -8.33
CA ILE A 92 -14.15 -0.63 -7.52
C ILE A 92 -13.72 -0.97 -6.09
N SER A 93 -12.66 -1.77 -5.90
CA SER A 93 -12.20 -2.10 -4.55
C SER A 93 -11.62 -0.88 -3.82
N ALA A 94 -10.84 -0.03 -4.49
CA ALA A 94 -10.24 1.14 -3.86
C ALA A 94 -11.30 2.18 -3.47
N THR A 95 -12.27 2.45 -4.35
CA THR A 95 -13.35 3.40 -4.06
C THR A 95 -14.25 2.92 -2.94
N THR A 96 -14.60 1.63 -2.90
CA THR A 96 -15.40 1.06 -1.81
C THR A 96 -14.66 1.11 -0.46
N ALA A 97 -13.35 0.87 -0.44
CA ALA A 97 -12.53 1.02 0.78
C ALA A 97 -12.52 2.46 1.30
N ILE A 98 -12.27 3.45 0.43
CA ILE A 98 -12.28 4.88 0.80
C ILE A 98 -13.65 5.31 1.34
N TRP A 99 -14.73 4.84 0.70
CA TRP A 99 -16.09 5.09 1.18
C TRP A 99 -16.33 4.48 2.56
N SER A 100 -15.89 3.25 2.78
CA SER A 100 -16.00 2.58 4.08
C SER A 100 -15.27 3.34 5.19
N GLU A 101 -14.05 3.79 4.92
CA GLU A 101 -13.25 4.57 5.87
C GLU A 101 -13.88 5.93 6.18
N SER A 102 -14.45 6.58 5.16
CA SER A 102 -15.13 7.88 5.31
C SER A 102 -16.37 7.78 6.22
N LEU A 103 -17.13 6.68 6.12
CA LEU A 103 -18.28 6.42 7.00
C LEU A 103 -17.84 6.15 8.44
N SER A 104 -16.77 5.37 8.63
CA SER A 104 -16.21 5.12 9.97
C SER A 104 -15.74 6.40 10.65
N PHE A 105 -15.14 7.32 9.90
CA PHE A 105 -14.68 8.61 10.43
C PHE A 105 -15.86 9.50 10.88
N TYR A 106 -16.94 9.52 10.10
CA TYR A 106 -18.16 10.27 10.46
C TYR A 106 -18.83 9.69 11.72
N CYS A 107 -18.90 8.36 11.83
CA CYS A 107 -19.44 7.68 13.01
C CYS A 107 -18.61 7.97 14.27
N ILE A 108 -17.27 7.88 14.20
CA ILE A 108 -16.38 8.21 15.32
C ILE A 108 -16.54 9.66 15.75
N THR A 109 -16.62 10.58 14.80
CA THR A 109 -16.78 12.01 15.11
C THR A 109 -18.13 12.28 15.79
N VAL A 110 -19.24 11.68 15.33
CA VAL A 110 -20.57 11.85 15.95
C VAL A 110 -20.64 11.18 17.34
N VAL A 111 -20.06 9.99 17.50
CA VAL A 111 -20.00 9.28 18.79
C VAL A 111 -19.11 10.03 19.81
N CYS A 112 -18.02 10.66 19.36
CA CYS A 112 -17.15 11.47 20.22
C CYS A 112 -17.69 12.90 20.47
N ASP A 113 -18.53 13.46 19.59
CA ASP A 113 -19.17 14.79 19.74
C ASP A 113 -20.41 14.77 20.64
N GLY A 114 -20.92 13.59 21.01
CA GLY A 114 -21.94 13.46 22.07
C GLY A 114 -23.29 14.15 21.79
N ARG A 115 -23.70 14.21 20.51
CA ARG A 115 -25.08 14.54 20.13
C ARG A 115 -25.86 13.33 19.67
#